data_AF-C1MV41-F1
#
_entry.id   AF-C1MV41-F1
#
_cell.length_a   1.000
_cell.length_b   1.000
_cell.length_c   1.000
_cell.angle_alpha   90.00
_cell.angle_beta   90.00
_cell.angle_gamma   90.00
#
_symmetry.space_group_name_H-M   'P 1'
#
loop_
_entity.id
_entity.type
_entity.pdbx_description
1 polymer ?
#
loop_
_entity_poly.entity_id
_entity_poly.type
_entity_poly.pdbx_seq_one_letter_code
_entity_poly.pdbx_strand_id
1 'polypeptide(L)'
;NDVEIAVMDATDNEKWGPHGADLKKIANLTRDRENLHYVMKTLRRRLEHRDEEWRHVYKALTVMEYLVAHGAEDCVRELRRDARDLERLSGFKYKEPNGRDQGINVRQKSQTIVTV
;
A
#
# COMPACT_ATOMS: atom_id res chain seq x y z
N ASN A 1 7.43 -2.09 17.00
CA ASN A 1 8.39 -2.69 16.05
C ASN A 1 8.75 -1.60 15.05
N ASP A 2 10.03 -1.29 14.89
CA ASP A 2 10.52 -0.19 14.05
C ASP A 2 10.18 -0.36 12.57
N VAL A 3 10.05 -1.61 12.09
CA VAL A 3 9.62 -1.91 10.72
C VAL A 3 8.17 -1.49 10.50
N GLU A 4 7.28 -1.85 11.44
CA GLU A 4 5.87 -1.45 11.36
C GLU A 4 5.76 0.08 11.42
N ILE A 5 6.53 0.76 12.27
CA ILE A 5 6.56 2.23 12.36
C ILE A 5 6.98 2.87 11.03
N ALA A 6 8.06 2.39 10.41
CA ALA A 6 8.52 2.92 9.13
C ALA A 6 7.45 2.81 8.02
N VAL A 7 6.69 1.71 8.00
CA VAL A 7 5.59 1.54 7.04
C VAL A 7 4.40 2.41 7.41
N MET A 8 4.07 2.55 8.70
CA MET A 8 2.99 3.41 9.17
C MET A 8 3.23 4.88 8.84
N ASP A 9 4.45 5.38 9.03
CA ASP A 9 4.85 6.76 8.72
C ASP A 9 4.79 7.01 7.20
N ALA A 10 5.32 6.09 6.39
CA ALA A 10 5.24 6.19 4.93
C ALA A 10 3.81 6.11 4.37
N THR A 11 2.85 5.61 5.16
CA THR A 11 1.45 5.42 4.78
C THR A 11 0.49 6.22 5.68
N ASP A 12 0.94 7.35 6.22
CA ASP A 12 0.12 8.25 7.03
C ASP A 12 -0.96 9.00 6.21
N ASN A 13 -1.78 9.82 6.89
CA ASN A 13 -2.84 10.59 6.24
C ASN A 13 -2.37 11.97 5.71
N GLU A 14 -1.06 12.23 5.65
CA GLU A 14 -0.57 13.49 5.10
C GLU A 14 -0.83 13.59 3.59
N LYS A 15 -0.90 14.81 3.07
CA LYS A 15 -1.19 15.03 1.64
C LYS A 15 -0.03 14.66 0.71
N TRP A 16 1.17 14.45 1.25
CA TRP A 16 2.40 14.14 0.54
C TRP A 16 2.92 12.75 0.87
N GLY A 17 3.92 12.29 0.11
CA GLY A 17 4.56 11.00 0.31
C GLY A 17 3.71 9.79 -0.16
N PRO A 18 4.25 8.57 -0.02
CA PRO A 18 5.61 8.25 0.44
C PRO A 18 6.69 8.82 -0.50
N HIS A 19 7.82 9.26 0.05
CA HIS A 19 8.93 9.77 -0.75
C HIS A 19 9.84 8.63 -1.21
N GLY A 20 10.67 8.90 -2.22
CA GLY A 20 11.57 7.87 -2.78
C GLY A 20 12.54 7.27 -1.75
N ALA A 21 12.91 8.02 -0.70
CA ALA A 21 13.73 7.51 0.39
C ALA A 21 12.97 6.47 1.25
N ASP A 22 11.70 6.73 1.55
CA ASP A 22 10.83 5.82 2.32
C ASP A 22 10.62 4.52 1.56
N LEU A 23 10.29 4.63 0.26
CA LEU A 23 10.09 3.49 -0.63
C LEU A 23 11.33 2.59 -0.70
N LYS A 24 12.52 3.19 -0.90
CA LYS A 24 13.79 2.45 -0.92
C LYS A 24 14.09 1.79 0.42
N LYS A 25 13.84 2.50 1.53
CA LYS A 25 14.05 1.96 2.88
C LYS A 25 13.16 0.74 3.11
N ILE A 26 11.85 0.84 2.82
CA ILE A 26 10.90 -0.26 2.98
C ILE A 26 11.26 -1.43 2.06
N ALA A 27 11.61 -1.19 0.80
CA ALA A 27 12.07 -2.22 -0.12
C ALA A 27 13.29 -2.98 0.42
N ASN A 28 14.27 -2.28 0.98
CA ASN A 28 15.44 -2.92 1.60
C ASN A 28 15.06 -3.76 2.84
N LEU A 29 14.09 -3.33 3.65
CA LEU A 29 13.60 -4.09 4.80
C LEU A 29 13.00 -5.45 4.38
N THR A 30 12.35 -5.53 3.22
CA THR A 30 11.74 -6.79 2.74
C THR A 30 12.72 -7.92 2.45
N ARG A 31 14.03 -7.65 2.40
CA ARG A 31 15.07 -8.68 2.17
C ARG A 31 15.30 -9.58 3.38
N ASP A 32 14.89 -9.13 4.57
CA ASP A 32 14.82 -9.99 5.74
C ASP A 32 13.41 -10.59 5.87
N ARG A 33 13.33 -11.89 6.17
CA ARG A 33 12.06 -12.64 6.13
C ARG A 33 11.10 -12.23 7.24
N GLU A 34 11.62 -11.91 8.42
CA GLU A 34 10.82 -11.45 9.55
C GLU A 34 10.30 -10.03 9.28
N ASN A 35 11.17 -9.16 8.77
CA ASN A 35 10.79 -7.80 8.37
C ASN A 35 9.75 -7.79 7.24
N LEU A 36 9.89 -8.66 6.22
CA LEU A 36 8.89 -8.83 5.17
C LEU A 36 7.51 -9.15 5.74
N HIS A 37 7.44 -10.05 6.73
CA HIS A 37 6.18 -10.38 7.40
C HIS A 37 5.55 -9.14 8.03
N TYR A 38 6.32 -8.33 8.75
CA TYR A 38 5.83 -7.10 9.37
C TYR A 38 5.45 -6.03 8.35
N VAL A 39 6.22 -5.85 7.27
CA VAL A 39 5.90 -4.93 6.18
C VAL A 39 4.55 -5.29 5.55
N MET A 40 4.39 -6.54 5.11
CA MET A 40 3.16 -6.99 4.45
C MET A 40 1.96 -6.97 5.39
N LYS A 41 2.15 -7.35 6.66
CA LYS A 41 1.09 -7.26 7.68
C LYS A 41 0.60 -5.83 7.88
N THR A 42 1.49 -4.85 7.98
CA THR A 42 1.09 -3.44 8.13
C THR A 42 0.40 -2.93 6.88
N LEU A 43 0.91 -3.26 5.68
CA LEU A 43 0.28 -2.86 4.42
C LEU A 43 -1.13 -3.46 4.27
N ARG A 44 -1.33 -4.75 4.60
CA ARG A 44 -2.66 -5.39 4.61
C ARG A 44 -3.65 -4.67 5.52
N ARG A 45 -3.24 -4.36 6.75
CA ARG A 45 -4.06 -3.56 7.68
C ARG A 45 -4.45 -2.21 7.08
N ARG A 46 -3.57 -1.59 6.29
CA ARG A 46 -3.91 -0.33 5.61
C ARG A 46 -5.01 -0.49 4.56
N LEU A 47 -5.14 -1.67 3.94
CA LEU A 47 -6.19 -1.96 2.96
C LEU A 47 -7.56 -2.24 3.61
N GLU A 48 -7.60 -2.59 4.89
CA GLU A 48 -8.84 -2.82 5.65
C GLU A 48 -9.55 -1.52 6.07
N HIS A 49 -8.89 -0.37 5.94
CA HIS A 49 -9.43 0.92 6.36
C HIS A 49 -10.65 1.36 5.52
N ARG A 50 -11.51 2.17 6.16
CA ARG A 50 -12.75 2.68 5.57
C ARG A 50 -12.48 3.74 4.51
N ASP A 51 -13.50 4.00 3.70
CA ASP A 51 -13.48 4.97 2.60
C ASP A 51 -12.91 6.35 2.99
N GLU A 52 -13.17 6.83 4.21
CA GLU A 52 -12.69 8.13 4.72
C GLU A 52 -11.16 8.21 4.90
N GLU A 53 -10.48 7.07 5.01
CA GLU A 53 -9.02 6.96 5.21
C GLU A 53 -8.29 6.65 3.88
N TRP A 54 -8.84 7.08 2.74
CA TRP A 54 -8.36 6.76 1.40
C TRP A 54 -6.85 7.00 1.18
N ARG A 55 -6.23 7.95 1.90
CA ARG A 55 -4.77 8.20 1.79
C ARG A 55 -3.95 7.04 2.35
N HIS A 56 -4.37 6.44 3.47
CA HIS A 56 -3.73 5.25 4.01
C HIS A 56 -3.72 4.13 2.97
N VAL A 57 -4.89 3.87 2.36
CA VAL A 57 -5.06 2.84 1.33
C VAL A 57 -4.21 3.17 0.10
N TYR A 58 -4.32 4.39 -0.44
CA TYR A 58 -3.60 4.81 -1.63
C TYR A 58 -2.07 4.76 -1.45
N LYS A 59 -1.55 5.20 -0.31
CA LYS A 59 -0.12 5.14 -0.01
C LYS A 59 0.35 3.71 0.21
N ALA A 60 -0.45 2.86 0.85
CA ALA A 60 -0.12 1.44 0.97
C ALA A 60 -0.01 0.77 -0.40
N LEU A 61 -0.96 1.01 -1.31
CA LEU A 61 -0.87 0.55 -2.70
C LEU A 61 0.37 1.10 -3.41
N THR A 62 0.75 2.35 -3.14
CA THR A 62 1.97 2.94 -3.72
C THR A 62 3.24 2.24 -3.23
N VAL A 63 3.31 1.87 -1.95
CA VAL A 63 4.41 1.05 -1.43
C VAL A 63 4.39 -0.34 -2.08
N MET A 64 3.23 -1.01 -2.15
CA MET A 64 3.11 -2.34 -2.77
C MET A 64 3.56 -2.35 -4.24
N GLU A 65 3.14 -1.35 -5.03
CA GLU A 65 3.57 -1.16 -6.42
C GLU A 65 5.09 -1.02 -6.54
N TYR A 66 5.72 -0.25 -5.65
CA TYR A 66 7.17 -0.13 -5.63
C TYR A 66 7.87 -1.44 -5.25
N LEU A 67 7.30 -2.20 -4.32
CA LEU A 67 7.84 -3.49 -3.87
C LEU A 67 7.81 -4.55 -4.97
N VAL A 68 6.87 -4.50 -5.91
CA VAL A 68 6.86 -5.38 -7.08
C VAL A 68 8.15 -5.23 -7.90
N ALA A 69 8.64 -4.01 -8.08
CA ALA A 69 9.81 -3.74 -8.91
C ALA A 69 11.14 -3.76 -8.14
N HIS A 70 11.12 -3.46 -6.84
CA HIS A 70 12.34 -3.17 -6.07
C HIS A 70 12.48 -3.93 -4.74
N GLY A 71 11.43 -4.65 -4.32
CA GLY A 71 11.45 -5.45 -3.10
C GLY A 71 12.15 -6.79 -3.27
N ALA A 72 12.07 -7.63 -2.24
CA ALA A 72 12.46 -9.04 -2.33
C ALA A 72 11.55 -9.80 -3.32
N GLU A 73 12.06 -10.88 -3.90
CA GLU A 73 11.29 -11.74 -4.82
C GLU A 73 9.98 -12.26 -4.18
N ASP A 74 10.00 -12.47 -2.87
CA ASP A 74 8.87 -12.93 -2.07
C ASP A 74 7.72 -11.92 -1.99
N CYS A 75 7.98 -10.63 -2.28
CA CYS A 75 6.95 -9.60 -2.28
C CYS A 75 5.83 -9.92 -3.27
N VAL A 76 6.16 -10.36 -4.48
CA VAL A 76 5.17 -10.73 -5.50
C VAL A 76 4.34 -11.92 -5.04
N ARG A 77 4.96 -12.88 -4.34
CA ARG A 77 4.26 -14.05 -3.79
C ARG A 77 3.26 -13.65 -2.70
N GLU A 78 3.65 -12.75 -1.81
CA GLU A 78 2.75 -12.22 -0.77
C GLU A 78 1.61 -11.41 -1.39
N LEU A 79 1.88 -10.53 -2.35
CA LEU A 79 0.85 -9.73 -3.02
C LEU A 79 -0.19 -10.59 -3.77
N ARG A 80 0.24 -11.70 -4.39
CA ARG A 80 -0.70 -12.64 -5.02
C ARG A 80 -1.62 -13.33 -4.02
N ARG A 81 -1.20 -13.52 -2.76
CA ARG A 81 -2.08 -14.04 -1.70
C ARG A 81 -3.13 -13.02 -1.30
N ASP A 82 -2.80 -11.74 -1.42
CA ASP A 82 -3.65 -10.61 -1.08
C ASP A 82 -4.51 -10.14 -2.28
N ALA A 83 -4.49 -10.85 -3.41
CA ALA A 83 -5.17 -10.48 -4.65
C ALA A 83 -6.67 -10.20 -4.45
N ARG A 84 -7.36 -10.99 -3.61
CA ARG A 84 -8.79 -10.77 -3.32
C ARG A 84 -9.06 -9.45 -2.61
N ASP A 85 -8.15 -9.02 -1.73
CA ASP A 85 -8.29 -7.73 -1.04
C ASP A 85 -8.01 -6.58 -2.01
N LEU A 86 -7.02 -6.72 -2.89
CA LEU A 86 -6.74 -5.77 -3.95
C LEU A 86 -7.89 -5.64 -4.96
N GLU A 87 -8.52 -6.75 -5.34
CA GLU A 87 -9.69 -6.77 -6.23
C GLU A 87 -10.88 -6.02 -5.64
N ARG A 88 -11.13 -6.13 -4.33
CA ARG A 88 -12.21 -5.40 -3.64
C ARG A 88 -12.04 -3.88 -3.75
N LEU A 89 -10.80 -3.40 -3.80
CA LEU A 89 -10.50 -1.97 -3.96
C LEU A 89 -10.89 -1.41 -5.33
N SER A 90 -11.23 -2.26 -6.31
CA SER A 90 -11.84 -1.80 -7.58
C SER A 90 -13.20 -1.12 -7.39
N GLY A 91 -13.85 -1.35 -6.25
CA GLY A 91 -15.12 -0.70 -5.86
C GLY A 91 -14.97 0.45 -4.87
N PHE A 92 -13.75 0.86 -4.49
CA PHE A 92 -13.50 1.86 -3.45
C PHE A 92 -14.13 3.22 -3.78
N LYS A 93 -14.81 3.85 -2.81
CA LYS A 93 -15.59 5.08 -3.04
C LYS A 93 -15.29 6.13 -1.98
N TYR A 94 -14.68 7.24 -2.39
CA TYR A 94 -14.59 8.40 -1.52
C TYR A 94 -14.67 9.69 -2.33
N LYS A 95 -15.57 10.58 -1.92
CA LYS A 95 -15.69 11.94 -2.46
C LYS A 95 -15.46 12.94 -1.35
N GLU A 96 -14.58 13.91 -1.61
CA GLU A 96 -14.39 15.05 -0.73
C GLU A 96 -15.64 15.95 -0.72
N PRO A 97 -15.83 16.82 0.30
CA PRO A 97 -16.97 17.73 0.38
C PRO A 97 -17.13 18.66 -0.83
N ASN A 98 -16.05 18.96 -1.54
CA ASN A 98 -16.05 19.75 -2.78
C ASN A 98 -16.48 18.94 -4.03
N GLY A 99 -16.85 17.67 -3.86
CA GLY A 99 -17.27 16.77 -4.94
C GLY A 99 -16.15 15.99 -5.63
N ARG A 100 -14.88 16.21 -5.27
CA ARG A 100 -13.74 15.50 -5.87
C ARG A 100 -13.73 14.03 -5.48
N ASP A 101 -13.81 13.13 -6.45
CA ASP A 101 -13.63 11.68 -6.25
C ASP A 101 -12.15 11.36 -6.03
N GLN A 102 -11.75 11.05 -4.80
CA GLN A 102 -10.40 10.54 -4.52
C GLN A 102 -10.36 9.02 -4.58
N GLY A 103 -11.51 8.34 -4.50
CA GLY A 103 -11.58 6.90 -4.63
C GLY A 103 -11.11 6.41 -6.01
N ILE A 104 -11.23 7.22 -7.06
CA ILE A 104 -10.72 6.89 -8.39
C ILE A 104 -9.22 6.54 -8.40
N ASN A 105 -8.42 7.23 -7.58
CA ASN A 105 -6.98 7.00 -7.50
C ASN A 105 -6.67 5.63 -6.88
N VAL A 106 -7.46 5.23 -5.88
CA VAL A 106 -7.36 3.90 -5.24
C VAL A 106 -7.73 2.80 -6.24
N ARG A 107 -8.86 2.95 -6.94
CA ARG A 107 -9.35 1.98 -7.93
C ARG A 107 -8.35 1.75 -9.07
N GLN A 108 -7.80 2.84 -9.62
CA GLN A 108 -6.82 2.75 -10.71
C GLN A 108 -5.53 2.06 -10.25
N LYS A 109 -5.04 2.40 -9.05
CA LYS A 109 -3.79 1.85 -8.54
C LYS A 109 -3.92 0.36 -8.16
N SER A 110 -5.05 -0.05 -7.58
CA SER A 110 -5.26 -1.46 -7.23
C SER A 110 -5.31 -2.35 -8.46
N GLN A 111 -5.90 -1.88 -9.56
CA GLN A 111 -5.94 -2.60 -10.84
C GLN A 111 -4.53 -2.85 -11.41
N THR A 112 -3.62 -1.87 -11.33
CA THR A 112 -2.24 -2.05 -11.79
C THR A 112 -1.54 -3.19 -11.04
N ILE A 113 -1.72 -3.28 -9.72
CA ILE A 113 -1.04 -4.29 -8.88
C ILE A 113 -1.61 -5.70 -9.12
N VAL A 114 -2.91 -5.84 -9.37
CA VAL A 114 -3.54 -7.15 -9.64
C VAL A 114 -3.05 -7.78 -10.94
N THR A 115 -2.51 -7.00 -11.88
CA THR A 115 -2.02 -7.52 -13.18
C THR A 115 -0.62 -8.14 -13.13
N VAL A 116 -0.01 -8.27 -11.95
CA VAL A 116 1.38 -8.72 -11.72
C VAL A 116 1.51 -10.25 -11.48
#